data_AF-A0A9P5YYG8-F1
#
_entry.id   AF-A0A9P5YYG8-F1
#
_cell.length_a   1.000
_cell.length_b   1.000
_cell.length_c   1.000
_cell.angle_alpha   90.00
_cell.angle_beta   90.00
_cell.angle_gamma   90.00
#
_symmetry.space_group_name_H-M   'P 1'
#
loop_
_entity.id
_entity.type
_entity.pdbx_description
1 polymer ?
#
loop_
_entity_poly.entity_id
_entity_poly.type
_entity_poly.pdbx_seq_one_letter_code
_entity_poly.pdbx_strand_id
1 'polypeptide(L)'
;EAAHDCLAAENPAPKLHLCQPVFGKFVIVVMECAKGHPLSKFSAAALYALAKPTVFGQLEKAIDVLEKHELVHGDLRAPNIVVDSGNPQGVAMSIVNFD
;
A
#
# COMPACT_ATOMS: atom_id res chain seq x y z
N GLU A 1 9.28 7.96 4.89
CA GLU A 1 9.70 6.96 5.89
C GLU A 1 8.66 6.79 7.02
N ALA A 2 8.38 7.80 7.85
CA ALA A 2 7.43 7.66 8.96
C ALA A 2 6.03 7.11 8.59
N ALA A 3 5.41 7.60 7.50
CA ALA A 3 4.13 7.08 7.01
C ALA A 3 4.22 5.64 6.50
N HIS A 4 5.33 5.29 5.87
CA HIS A 4 5.59 3.93 5.38
C HIS A 4 5.75 2.97 6.56
N ASP A 5 6.58 3.31 7.55
CA ASP A 5 6.83 2.44 8.70
C ASP A 5 5.59 2.23 9.57
N CYS A 6 4.80 3.29 9.74
CA CYS A 6 3.51 3.23 10.44
C CYS A 6 2.56 2.23 9.77
N LEU A 7 2.41 2.32 8.44
CA LEU A 7 1.57 1.40 7.68
C LEU A 7 2.18 0.00 7.52
N ALA A 8 3.51 -0.14 7.50
CA ALA A 8 4.14 -1.46 7.45
C ALA A 8 3.94 -2.24 8.75
N ALA A 9 3.87 -1.57 9.91
CA ALA A 9 3.63 -2.19 11.20
C ALA A 9 2.21 -2.78 11.34
N GLU A 10 1.23 -2.19 10.67
CA GLU A 10 -0.19 -2.56 10.73
C GLU A 10 -0.62 -3.44 9.52
N ASN A 11 0.33 -3.79 8.63
CA ASN A 11 0.18 -4.56 7.38
C ASN A 11 -0.54 -3.94 6.14
N PRO A 12 -0.89 -2.65 6.04
CA PRO A 12 -1.29 -2.08 4.75
C PRO A 12 -0.13 -1.60 3.86
N ALA A 13 1.15 -1.76 4.23
CA ALA A 13 2.30 -1.45 3.36
C ALA A 13 3.38 -2.55 3.41
N PRO A 14 4.19 -2.73 2.35
CA PRO A 14 5.29 -3.69 2.36
C PRO A 14 6.31 -3.35 3.45
N LYS A 15 6.91 -4.38 4.07
CA LYS A 15 7.94 -4.13 5.09
C LYS A 15 9.18 -3.46 4.48
N LEU A 16 9.65 -2.39 5.11
CA LEU A 16 10.91 -1.74 4.77
C LEU A 16 12.09 -2.56 5.31
N HIS A 17 13.07 -2.86 4.46
CA HIS A 17 14.32 -3.50 4.87
C HIS A 17 15.49 -2.52 4.90
N LEU A 18 15.48 -1.53 3.99
CA LEU A 18 16.56 -0.56 3.86
C LEU A 18 16.02 0.73 3.24
N CYS A 19 16.41 1.87 3.79
CA CYS A 19 16.27 3.19 3.17
C CYS A 19 17.54 3.98 3.48
N GLN A 20 18.44 4.12 2.51
CA GLN A 20 19.72 4.82 2.75
C GLN A 20 20.23 5.61 1.54
N PRO A 21 20.87 6.76 1.76
CA PRO A 21 21.62 7.46 0.71
C PRO A 21 22.76 6.59 0.18
N VAL A 22 23.06 6.70 -1.12
CA VAL A 22 24.14 5.94 -1.75
C VAL A 22 25.23 6.86 -2.28
N PHE A 23 24.94 7.61 -3.34
CA PHE A 23 25.87 8.56 -3.94
C PHE A 23 25.10 9.79 -4.45
N GLY A 24 25.61 10.98 -4.13
CA GLY A 24 24.94 12.24 -4.49
C GLY A 24 23.55 12.34 -3.86
N LYS A 25 22.53 12.49 -4.70
CA LYS A 25 21.11 12.63 -4.29
C LYS A 25 20.31 11.32 -4.39
N PHE A 26 20.97 10.20 -4.71
CA PHE A 26 20.28 8.92 -4.87
C PHE A 26 20.09 8.23 -3.53
N VAL A 27 18.86 7.79 -3.28
CA VAL A 27 18.46 6.96 -2.14
C VAL A 27 18.07 5.60 -2.69
N ILE A 28 18.57 4.53 -2.06
CA ILE A 28 18.08 3.17 -2.31
C ILE A 28 17.04 2.83 -1.25
N VAL A 29 15.91 2.29 -1.72
CA VAL A 29 14.83 1.75 -0.91
C VAL A 29 14.67 0.27 -1.25
N VAL A 30 14.78 -0.60 -0.25
CA VAL A 30 14.53 -2.04 -0.36
C VAL A 30 13.41 -2.41 0.59
N MET A 31 12.36 -3.02 0.04
CA MET A 31 11.16 -3.43 0.77
C MET A 31 10.63 -4.75 0.22
N GLU A 32 9.69 -5.36 0.93
CA GLU A 32 8.97 -6.54 0.44
C GLU A 32 8.27 -6.27 -0.90
N CYS A 33 8.16 -7.31 -1.73
CA CYS A 33 7.45 -7.20 -3.00
C CYS A 33 5.94 -7.32 -2.76
N ALA A 34 5.21 -6.23 -3.01
CA ALA A 34 3.75 -6.24 -3.03
C ALA A 34 3.26 -7.17 -4.14
N LYS A 35 2.57 -8.25 -3.78
CA LYS A 35 2.02 -9.24 -4.73
C LYS A 35 0.74 -8.72 -5.34
N GLY A 36 0.47 -9.13 -6.59
CA GLY A 36 -0.76 -8.80 -7.30
C GLY A 36 -0.61 -7.64 -8.28
N HIS A 37 -1.66 -6.84 -8.42
CA HIS A 37 -1.74 -5.80 -9.45
C HIS A 37 -2.20 -4.46 -8.88
N PRO A 38 -1.72 -3.33 -9.43
CA PRO A 38 -2.27 -2.02 -9.11
C PRO A 38 -3.79 -1.97 -9.34
N LEU A 39 -4.50 -1.29 -8.45
CA LEU A 39 -5.96 -1.10 -8.52
C LEU A 39 -6.38 -0.48 -9.85
N SER A 40 -5.52 0.37 -10.43
CA SER A 40 -5.72 0.99 -11.74
C SER A 40 -5.83 0.01 -12.91
N LYS A 41 -5.38 -1.24 -12.76
CA LYS A 41 -5.51 -2.29 -13.79
C LYS A 41 -6.85 -3.03 -13.74
N PHE A 42 -7.64 -2.85 -12.70
CA PHE A 42 -8.93 -3.52 -12.57
C PHE A 42 -10.02 -2.70 -13.26
N SER A 43 -10.91 -3.39 -13.99
CA SER A 43 -12.11 -2.74 -14.54
C SER A 43 -13.10 -2.42 -13.42
N ALA A 44 -14.02 -1.48 -13.65
CA ALA A 44 -15.07 -1.15 -12.68
C ALA A 44 -15.93 -2.38 -12.30
N ALA A 45 -16.20 -3.28 -13.26
CA ALA A 45 -16.92 -4.51 -13.00
C ALA A 45 -16.11 -5.50 -12.15
N ALA A 46 -14.80 -5.64 -12.43
CA ALA A 46 -13.91 -6.46 -11.61
C ALA A 46 -13.80 -5.91 -10.19
N LEU A 47 -13.67 -4.59 -10.03
CA LEU A 47 -13.68 -3.92 -8.72
C LEU A 47 -15.01 -4.13 -8.01
N TYR A 48 -16.15 -4.06 -8.69
CA TYR A 48 -17.43 -4.31 -8.04
C TYR A 48 -17.53 -5.75 -7.51
N ALA A 49 -17.04 -6.72 -8.27
CA ALA A 49 -17.03 -8.13 -7.89
C ALA A 49 -16.00 -8.49 -6.80
N LEU A 50 -14.82 -7.83 -6.81
CA LEU A 50 -13.70 -8.10 -5.90
C LEU A 50 -13.70 -7.21 -4.64
N ALA A 51 -14.14 -5.95 -4.74
CA ALA A 51 -13.56 -4.88 -3.93
C ALA A 51 -14.47 -4.25 -2.88
N LYS A 52 -15.80 -4.38 -2.93
CA LYS A 52 -16.63 -3.40 -2.18
C LYS A 52 -16.50 -3.48 -0.65
N PRO A 53 -16.57 -4.63 0.03
CA PRO A 53 -16.34 -4.66 1.48
C PRO A 53 -14.85 -4.75 1.84
N THR A 54 -14.07 -5.55 1.11
CA THR A 54 -12.77 -6.02 1.60
C THR A 54 -11.62 -5.07 1.28
N VAL A 55 -11.53 -4.56 0.04
CA VAL A 55 -10.43 -3.65 -0.35
C VAL A 55 -10.68 -2.26 0.21
N PHE A 56 -11.90 -1.73 0.06
CA PHE A 56 -12.22 -0.41 0.62
C PHE A 56 -12.22 -0.41 2.15
N GLY A 57 -12.62 -1.50 2.82
CA GLY A 57 -12.47 -1.61 4.27
C GLY A 57 -11.01 -1.71 4.73
N GLN A 58 -10.13 -2.31 3.93
CA GLN A 58 -8.68 -2.28 4.20
C GLN A 58 -8.09 -0.89 3.97
N LEU A 59 -8.55 -0.18 2.93
CA LEU A 59 -8.13 1.20 2.64
C LEU A 59 -8.58 2.17 3.74
N GLU A 60 -9.82 2.06 4.20
CA GLU A 60 -10.36 2.85 5.31
C GLU A 60 -9.53 2.66 6.59
N LYS A 61 -9.23 1.40 6.96
CA LYS A 61 -8.33 1.12 8.09
C LYS A 61 -6.93 1.72 7.91
N ALA A 62 -6.37 1.67 6.71
CA ALA A 62 -5.07 2.26 6.44
C ALA A 62 -5.10 3.79 6.59
N ILE A 63 -6.19 4.43 6.16
CA ILE A 63 -6.42 5.86 6.35
C ILE A 63 -6.57 6.19 7.85
N ASP A 64 -7.35 5.41 8.60
CA ASP A 64 -7.51 5.58 10.05
C ASP A 64 -6.17 5.52 10.79
N VAL A 65 -5.28 4.60 10.40
CA VAL A 65 -3.94 4.48 10.97
C VAL A 65 -3.11 5.73 10.68
N LEU A 66 -3.14 6.24 9.45
CA LEU A 66 -2.45 7.48 9.07
C LEU A 66 -2.99 8.68 9.86
N GLU A 67 -4.31 8.85 9.91
CA GLU A 67 -4.96 9.94 10.63
C GLU A 67 -4.65 9.92 12.13
N LYS A 68 -4.70 8.74 12.76
CA LYS A 68 -4.37 8.55 14.18
C LYS A 68 -2.95 9.00 14.53
N HIS A 69 -2.02 8.90 13.59
CA HIS A 69 -0.63 9.30 13.77
C HIS A 69 -0.32 10.68 13.17
N GLU A 70 -1.34 11.41 12.71
CA GLU A 70 -1.20 12.73 12.06
C GLU A 70 -0.30 12.68 10.81
N LEU A 71 -0.34 11.55 10.09
CA LEU A 71 0.46 11.31 8.89
C LEU A 71 -0.42 11.41 7.64
N VAL A 72 0.20 11.82 6.53
CA VAL A 72 -0.43 11.80 5.21
C VAL A 72 0.48 11.05 4.23
N HIS A 73 -0.13 10.29 3.33
CA HIS A 73 0.61 9.61 2.27
C HIS A 73 1.03 10.55 1.13
N GLY A 74 0.27 11.61 0.85
CA GLY A 74 0.60 12.60 -0.19
C GLY A 74 0.23 12.23 -1.64
N ASP A 75 0.24 10.94 -2.01
CA ASP A 75 -0.15 10.44 -3.35
C ASP A 75 -1.01 9.17 -3.27
N LEU A 76 -2.05 9.14 -2.44
CA LEU A 76 -2.91 7.96 -2.31
C LEU A 76 -3.90 7.87 -3.50
N ARG A 77 -3.56 7.04 -4.49
CA ARG A 77 -4.35 6.84 -5.71
C ARG A 77 -4.25 5.41 -6.23
N ALA A 78 -5.17 5.02 -7.11
CA ALA A 78 -5.30 3.65 -7.62
C ALA A 78 -3.99 3.00 -8.16
N PRO A 79 -3.06 3.73 -8.82
CA PRO A 79 -1.76 3.16 -9.20
C PRO A 79 -0.87 2.76 -8.02
N ASN A 80 -1.04 3.39 -6.86
CA ASN A 80 -0.25 3.20 -5.64
C ASN A 80 -0.93 2.25 -4.63
N ILE A 81 -2.02 1.60 -5.04
CA ILE A 81 -2.74 0.59 -4.26
C ILE A 81 -2.62 -0.73 -5.01
N VAL A 82 -1.94 -1.71 -4.44
CA VAL A 82 -1.76 -3.05 -5.00
C VAL A 82 -2.78 -4.00 -4.37
N VAL A 83 -3.44 -4.80 -5.19
CA VAL A 83 -4.44 -5.79 -4.77
C VAL A 83 -3.98 -7.18 -5.16
N ASP A 84 -3.90 -8.07 -4.17
CA ASP A 84 -3.64 -9.50 -4.33
C ASP A 84 -4.93 -10.29 -4.18
N SER A 85 -5.57 -10.60 -5.30
CA SER A 85 -6.77 -11.45 -5.35
C SER A 85 -6.46 -12.96 -5.32
N GLY A 86 -5.17 -13.35 -5.41
CA GLY A 86 -4.73 -14.74 -5.36
C GLY A 86 -4.29 -15.21 -3.97
N ASN A 87 -4.37 -14.33 -2.97
CA ASN A 87 -3.96 -14.62 -1.61
C ASN A 87 -4.86 -15.72 -0.97
N PRO A 88 -4.29 -16.81 -0.43
CA PRO A 88 -5.04 -17.92 0.17
C PRO A 88 -5.91 -17.54 1.37
N GLN A 89 -5.59 -16.43 2.05
CA GLN A 89 -6.33 -15.89 3.19
C GLN A 89 -7.45 -14.91 2.79
N GLY A 90 -7.65 -14.69 1.49
CA GLY A 90 -8.60 -13.71 0.94
C GLY A 90 -7.89 -12.49 0.35
N VAL A 91 -8.66 -11.61 -0.29
CA VAL A 91 -8.13 -10.44 -1.01
C VAL A 91 -7.33 -9.54 -0.07
N ALA A 92 -6.05 -9.35 -0.37
CA ALA A 92 -5.16 -8.46 0.38
C ALA A 92 -4.87 -7.16 -0.39
N MET A 93 -4.61 -6.08 0.34
CA MET A 93 -4.26 -4.78 -0.20
C MET A 93 -2.92 -4.31 0.39
N SER A 94 -2.09 -3.67 -0.44
CA SER A 94 -0.90 -2.96 0.02
C SER A 94 -0.79 -1.60 -0.66
N ILE A 95 -0.47 -0.57 0.12
CA ILE A 95 -0.17 0.79 -0.33
C ILE A 95 1.33 0.87 -0.58
N VAL A 96 1.72 1.53 -1.67
CA VAL A 96 3.12 1.72 -2.10
C VAL A 96 3.37 3.17 -2.49
N ASN A 97 4.63 3.53 -2.76
CA ASN A 97 5.04 4.85 -3.27
C ASN A 97 4.83 6.01 -2.26
N PHE A 98 5.62 6.01 -1.18
CA PHE A 98 5.54 6.94 -0.04
C PHE A 98 6.54 8.12 -0.15
N ASP A 99 6.83 8.55 -1.38
CA ASP A 99 7.84 9.57 -1.71
C ASP A 99 7.50 10.97 -1.17
#